data_AF-A0A5K0UVM3-F1
#
_entry.id   AF-A0A5K0UVM3-F1
#
_cell.length_a   1.000
_cell.length_b   1.000
_cell.length_c   1.000
_cell.angle_alpha   90.00
_cell.angle_beta   90.00
_cell.angle_gamma   90.00
#
_symmetry.space_group_name_H-M   'P 1'
#
loop_
_entity.id
_entity.type
_entity.pdbx_description
1 polymer ?
#
loop_
_entity_poly.entity_id
_entity_poly.type
_entity_poly.pdbx_seq_one_letter_code
_entity_poly.pdbx_strand_id
1 'polypeptide(L)' 'MVKDRLLQRDALENGWLLDGYPRSISQAIALEDLKIRPDIFLLLD' A
#
# COMPACT_ATOMS: atom_id res chain seq x y z
N MET A 1 3.28 -11.41 2.16
CA MET A 1 3.83 -10.05 2.36
C MET A 1 2.79 -9.01 1.92
N VAL A 2 2.94 -7.70 2.22
CA VAL A 2 1.95 -6.65 1.85
C VAL A 2 1.62 -6.69 0.35
N LYS A 3 2.64 -6.84 -0.51
CA LYS A 3 2.49 -7.02 -1.96
C LYS A 3 1.49 -8.14 -2.32
N ASP A 4 1.66 -9.33 -1.75
CA ASP A 4 0.84 -10.49 -2.09
C ASP A 4 -0.63 -10.27 -1.73
N ARG A 5 -0.90 -9.49 -0.66
CA ARG A 5 -2.25 -9.13 -0.24
C ARG A 5 -2.91 -8.14 -1.21
N LEU A 6 -2.14 -7.15 -1.68
CA LEU A 6 -2.62 -6.11 -2.60
C LEU A 6 -2.88 -6.64 -4.02
N LEU A 7 -2.30 -7.77 -4.38
CA LEU A 7 -2.51 -8.43 -5.67
C LEU A 7 -3.72 -9.38 -5.69
N GLN A 8 -4.42 -9.54 -4.56
CA GLN A 8 -5.65 -10.34 -4.52
C GLN A 8 -6.80 -9.61 -5.23
N ARG A 9 -7.72 -10.37 -5.81
CA ARG A 9 -8.81 -9.84 -6.65
C ARG A 9 -9.67 -8.80 -5.93
N ASP A 10 -9.98 -9.02 -4.66
CA ASP A 10 -10.77 -8.10 -3.86
C ASP A 10 -10.08 -6.74 -3.69
N ALA A 11 -8.76 -6.72 -3.49
CA ALA A 11 -7.98 -5.49 -3.35
C ALA A 11 -7.87 -4.71 -4.67
N LEU A 12 -7.84 -5.42 -5.81
CA LEU A 12 -7.79 -4.82 -7.14
C LEU A 12 -9.16 -4.29 -7.59
N GLU A 13 -10.24 -5.01 -7.26
CA GLU A 13 -11.61 -4.67 -7.71
C GLU A 13 -12.29 -3.66 -6.76
N ASN A 14 -12.08 -3.76 -5.45
CA ASN A 14 -12.76 -2.92 -4.44
C ASN A 14 -11.84 -1.85 -3.82
N GLY A 15 -10.55 -1.86 -4.16
CA GLY A 15 -9.54 -1.03 -3.52
C GLY A 15 -9.00 -1.63 -2.22
N TRP A 16 -8.09 -0.90 -1.59
CA TRP A 16 -7.34 -1.36 -0.43
C TRP A 16 -7.07 -0.22 0.54
N LEU A 17 -6.88 -0.58 1.81
CA LEU A 17 -6.43 0.32 2.87
C LEU A 17 -5.19 -0.28 3.52
N LEU A 18 -4.10 0.47 3.51
CA LEU A 18 -2.91 0.13 4.29
C LEU A 18 -2.97 0.90 5.60
N ASP A 19 -3.06 0.16 6.70
CA ASP A 19 -3.02 0.72 8.06
C ASP A 19 -1.63 0.47 8.68
N GLY A 20 -0.95 1.56 9.01
CA GLY A 20 0.38 1.53 9.60
C GLY A 20 1.47 0.96 8.68
N TYR A 21 1.31 0.99 7.35
CA TYR A 21 2.38 0.69 6.38
C TYR A 21 2.28 1.67 5.20
N PRO A 22 3.40 2.22 4.69
CA PRO A 22 4.78 2.02 5.15
C PRO A 22 5.11 2.78 6.45
N ARG A 23 6.10 2.29 7.22
CA ARG A 23 6.68 2.96 8.42
C ARG A 23 8.15 3.38 8.25
N SER A 24 8.76 3.06 7.11
CA SER A 24 10.14 3.45 6.78
C SER A 24 10.25 3.83 5.31
N ILE A 25 11.29 4.60 4.98
CA ILE A 25 11.60 4.99 3.60
C ILE A 25 11.83 3.75 2.72
N SER A 26 12.55 2.75 3.23
CA SER A 26 12.79 1.50 2.49
C SER A 26 11.51 0.75 2.12
N GLN A 27 10.49 0.79 2.97
CA GLN A 27 9.19 0.20 2.69
C GLN A 27 8.40 1.02 1.66
N ALA A 28 8.46 2.35 1.75
CA ALA A 28 7.83 3.22 0.77
C ALA A 28 8.43 3.05 -0.64
N ILE A 29 9.77 2.98 -0.73
CA ILE A 29 10.47 2.70 -1.99
C ILE A 29 10.05 1.34 -2.58
N ALA A 30 9.93 0.31 -1.75
CA ALA A 30 9.50 -1.01 -2.22
C ALA A 30 8.08 -1.01 -2.82
N LEU A 31 7.15 -0.19 -2.31
CA LEU A 31 5.83 -0.02 -2.92
C LEU A 31 5.92 0.71 -4.26
N GLU A 32 6.73 1.77 -4.32
CA GLU A 32 6.94 2.60 -5.50
C GLU A 32 7.56 1.79 -6.66
N ASP A 33 8.57 0.96 -6.38
CA ASP A 33 9.21 0.06 -7.35
C ASP A 33 8.22 -0.96 -7.95
N LEU A 34 7.22 -1.35 -7.17
CA LEU A 34 6.13 -2.23 -7.59
C LEU A 34 4.97 -1.47 -8.24
N LYS A 35 5.07 -0.15 -8.38
CA LYS A 35 4.02 0.77 -8.86
C LYS A 35 2.72 0.69 -8.06
N ILE A 36 2.82 0.33 -6.78
CA ILE A 36 1.68 0.34 -5.85
C ILE A 36 1.63 1.72 -5.21
N ARG A 37 0.70 2.57 -5.67
CA ARG A 37 0.55 3.94 -5.17
C ARG A 37 -0.85 4.13 -4.57
N PRO A 38 -0.96 4.68 -3.35
CA PRO A 38 -2.25 5.09 -2.80
C PRO A 38 -2.73 6.37 -3.50
N ASP A 39 -4.05 6.51 -3.64
CA ASP A 39 -4.66 7.76 -4.10
C ASP A 39 -4.62 8.85 -3.02
N ILE A 40 -4.68 8.45 -1.74
CA ILE A 40 -4.74 9.35 -0.58
C ILE A 40 -3.83 8.83 0.52
N PHE A 41 -3.10 9.74 1.17
CA PHE A 41 -2.37 9.48 2.41
C PHE A 41 -3.05 10.23 3.56
N LEU A 42 -3.49 9.49 4.59
CA LEU A 42 -4.14 10.06 5.77
C LEU A 42 -3.16 10.03 6.95
N LEU A 43 -2.84 11.21 7.49
CA LEU A 43 -2.12 11.37 8.75
C LEU A 43 -3.14 11.71 9.84
N LEU A 44 -3.23 10.86 10.86
CA LEU A 44 -4.09 11.08 12.03
C LEU A 44 -3.20 11.59 13.18
N ASP A 45 -3.49 12.79 13.68
CA ASP A 45 -2.84 13.41 14.85
C ASP A 45 -3.62 13.16 16.14
#